data_AF-A0AAC9VIU7-F1
#
_entry.id   AF-A0AAC9VIU7-F1
#
_cell.length_a   1.000
_cell.length_b   1.000
_cell.length_c   1.000
_cell.angle_alpha   90.00
_cell.angle_beta   90.00
_cell.angle_gamma   90.00
#
_symmetry.space_group_name_H-M   'P 1'
#
loop_
_entity.id
_entity.type
_entity.pdbx_description
1 polymer ?
#
loop_
_entity_poly.entity_id
_entity_poly.type
_entity_poly.pdbx_seq_one_letter_code
_entity_poly.pdbx_strand_id
1 'polypeptide(L)'
;MTEKLLLEKNELPSVFFRFPGLVSDEKTVKKVNQFGLIPVGSDAWLAKGEKAKPGSIILIHGNGNEPKGIEIASKLIKNHIKWLPLNEAL
;
A
#
# COMPACT_ATOMS: atom_id res chain seq x y z
N MET A 1 17.84 13.56 -2.93
CA MET A 1 16.39 13.45 -3.23
C MET A 1 16.06 11.99 -3.43
N THR A 2 15.08 11.43 -2.73
CA THR A 2 14.73 10.00 -2.79
C THR A 2 14.35 9.54 -4.21
N GLU A 3 13.56 10.33 -4.93
CA GLU A 3 13.16 10.01 -6.32
C GLU A 3 14.37 9.87 -7.25
N LYS A 4 15.33 10.80 -7.20
CA LYS A 4 16.56 10.71 -8.00
C LYS A 4 17.34 9.43 -7.71
N LEU A 5 17.45 9.07 -6.43
CA LEU A 5 18.11 7.83 -6.02
C LEU A 5 17.36 6.59 -6.53
N LEU A 6 16.03 6.58 -6.50
CA LEU A 6 15.22 5.48 -7.05
C LEU A 6 15.48 5.33 -8.56
N LEU A 7 15.43 6.43 -9.32
CA LEU A 7 15.71 6.42 -10.76
C LEU A 7 17.14 5.96 -11.08
N GLU A 8 18.14 6.39 -10.30
CA GLU A 8 19.53 5.92 -10.41
C GLU A 8 19.68 4.43 -10.13
N LYS A 9 18.73 3.82 -9.41
CA LYS A 9 18.67 2.37 -9.13
C LYS A 9 17.73 1.62 -10.08
N ASN A 10 17.26 2.24 -11.16
CA ASN A 10 16.25 1.69 -12.09
C ASN A 10 14.91 1.36 -11.42
N GLU A 11 14.61 1.98 -10.27
CA GLU A 11 13.31 1.89 -9.61
C GLU A 11 12.41 2.99 -10.15
N LEU A 12 11.32 2.60 -10.81
CA LEU A 12 10.33 3.54 -11.33
C LEU A 12 9.31 3.89 -10.23
N PRO A 13 9.15 5.18 -9.89
CA PRO A 13 8.11 5.60 -8.95
C PRO A 13 6.72 5.17 -9.44
N SER A 14 5.91 4.62 -8.53
CA SER A 14 4.54 4.22 -8.85
C SER A 14 3.63 5.42 -9.07
N VAL A 15 2.63 5.26 -9.94
CA VAL A 15 1.50 6.22 -10.05
C VAL A 15 0.58 6.18 -8.83
N PHE A 16 0.62 5.10 -8.04
CA PHE A 16 -0.16 4.98 -6.82
C PHE A 16 0.53 5.69 -5.66
N PHE A 17 -0.23 6.51 -4.96
CA PHE A 17 0.23 7.30 -3.83
C PHE A 17 -0.53 6.91 -2.57
N ARG A 18 0.18 6.54 -1.50
CA ARG A 18 -0.43 6.29 -0.18
C ARG A 18 -0.06 7.41 0.77
N PHE A 19 -1.06 8.04 1.36
CA PHE A 19 -0.83 9.05 2.38
C PHE A 19 -0.20 8.44 3.65
N PRO A 20 0.80 9.09 4.25
CA PRO A 20 1.36 8.66 5.52
C PRO A 20 0.28 8.48 6.60
N GLY A 21 0.32 7.34 7.28
CA GLY A 21 -0.67 7.00 8.31
C GLY A 21 -2.10 6.79 7.81
N LEU A 22 -2.32 6.72 6.49
CA LEU A 22 -3.65 6.72 5.86
C LEU A 22 -4.47 7.99 6.17
N VAL A 23 -3.79 9.09 6.54
CA VAL A 23 -4.43 10.36 6.88
C VAL A 23 -4.38 11.29 5.67
N SER A 24 -5.55 11.70 5.20
CA SER A 24 -5.70 12.66 4.11
C SER A 24 -6.95 13.50 4.29
N ASP A 25 -7.00 14.62 3.58
CA ASP A 25 -8.19 15.46 3.45
C ASP A 25 -8.47 15.75 1.97
N GLU A 26 -9.60 16.37 1.68
CA GLU A 26 -10.01 16.69 0.32
C GLU A 26 -8.98 17.56 -0.43
N LYS A 27 -8.37 18.52 0.27
CA LYS A 27 -7.43 19.48 -0.33
C LYS A 27 -6.13 18.79 -0.74
N THR A 28 -5.60 17.93 0.13
CA THR A 28 -4.38 17.16 -0.10
C THR A 28 -4.58 16.10 -1.18
N VAL A 29 -5.73 15.41 -1.19
CA VAL A 29 -6.12 14.49 -2.27
C VAL A 29 -6.18 15.23 -3.61
N LYS A 30 -6.88 16.36 -3.69
CA LYS A 30 -6.95 17.17 -4.92
C LYS A 30 -5.56 17.60 -5.38
N LYS A 31 -4.67 17.95 -4.45
CA LYS A 31 -3.30 18.34 -4.78
C LYS A 31 -2.48 17.17 -5.36
N VAL A 32 -2.59 15.97 -4.80
CA VAL A 32 -1.94 14.76 -5.33
C VAL A 32 -2.45 14.43 -6.73
N ASN A 33 -3.76 14.51 -6.95
CA ASN A 33 -4.36 14.23 -8.26
C ASN A 33 -3.85 15.19 -9.36
N GLN A 34 -3.52 16.45 -9.03
CA GLN A 34 -2.93 17.40 -9.99
C GLN A 34 -1.57 16.97 -10.53
N PHE A 35 -0.86 16.08 -9.82
CA PHE A 35 0.40 15.49 -10.27
C PHE A 35 0.21 14.21 -11.10
N GLY A 36 -1.04 13.82 -11.42
CA GLY A 36 -1.34 12.58 -12.12
C GLY A 36 -1.21 11.32 -11.27
N LEU A 37 -1.09 11.48 -9.94
CA LEU A 37 -1.00 10.37 -8.99
C LEU A 37 -2.39 9.92 -8.55
N ILE A 38 -2.52 8.63 -8.23
CA ILE A 38 -3.76 7.98 -7.79
C ILE A 38 -3.65 7.68 -6.29
N PRO A 39 -4.39 8.37 -5.42
CA PRO A 39 -4.45 8.05 -4.00
C PRO A 39 -5.01 6.65 -3.74
N VAL A 40 -4.30 5.84 -2.94
CA VAL A 40 -4.72 4.49 -2.57
C VAL A 40 -4.71 4.31 -1.06
N GLY A 41 -5.85 3.89 -0.52
CA GLY A 41 -6.03 3.56 0.89
C GLY A 41 -5.63 2.13 1.25
N SER A 42 -6.12 1.69 2.41
CA SER A 42 -6.12 0.30 2.86
C SER A 42 -7.30 0.12 3.80
N ASP A 43 -7.93 -1.06 3.74
CA ASP A 43 -9.06 -1.46 4.59
C ASP A 43 -8.71 -2.67 5.48
N ALA A 44 -7.43 -3.07 5.51
CA ALA A 44 -6.94 -4.19 6.29
C ALA A 44 -5.48 -3.98 6.74
N TRP A 45 -5.31 -3.27 7.85
CA TRP A 45 -4.06 -3.20 8.59
C TRP A 45 -3.95 -4.34 9.62
N LEU A 46 -3.33 -5.44 9.19
CA LEU A 46 -3.31 -6.70 9.94
C LEU A 46 -2.72 -6.57 11.36
N ALA A 47 -1.65 -5.77 11.53
CA ALA A 47 -1.03 -5.58 12.82
C ALA A 47 -1.92 -4.84 13.84
N LYS A 48 -2.90 -4.05 13.36
CA LYS A 48 -3.91 -3.38 14.18
C LYS A 48 -5.15 -4.25 14.46
N GLY A 49 -5.17 -5.49 13.97
CA GLY A 49 -6.28 -6.43 14.18
C GLY A 49 -7.41 -6.31 13.15
N GLU A 50 -7.25 -5.49 12.12
CA GLU A 50 -8.19 -5.44 11.00
C GLU A 50 -8.15 -6.75 10.19
N LYS A 51 -9.29 -7.16 9.65
CA LYS A 51 -9.45 -8.43 8.94
C LYS A 51 -9.53 -8.20 7.44
N ALA A 52 -8.66 -8.87 6.69
CA ALA A 52 -8.75 -8.92 5.24
C ALA A 52 -9.96 -9.75 4.80
N LYS A 53 -10.62 -9.31 3.72
CA LYS A 53 -11.71 -10.00 3.02
C LYS A 53 -11.45 -9.95 1.50
N PRO A 54 -12.19 -10.72 0.68
CA PRO A 54 -12.09 -10.57 -0.77
C PRO A 54 -12.28 -9.11 -1.20
N GLY A 55 -11.35 -8.60 -2.02
CA GLY A 55 -11.33 -7.19 -2.46
C GLY A 55 -10.57 -6.23 -1.55
N SER A 56 -10.06 -6.67 -0.39
CA SER A 56 -9.28 -5.80 0.50
C SER A 56 -7.91 -5.42 -0.08
N ILE A 57 -7.48 -4.19 0.21
CA ILE A 57 -6.10 -3.72 0.04
C ILE A 57 -5.43 -3.80 1.40
N ILE A 58 -4.52 -4.75 1.55
CA ILE A 58 -3.83 -5.02 2.82
C ILE A 58 -2.62 -4.08 2.97
N LEU A 59 -2.47 -3.47 4.15
CA LEU A 59 -1.28 -2.71 4.53
C LEU A 59 -0.39 -3.55 5.44
N ILE A 60 0.87 -3.71 5.03
CA ILE A 60 1.94 -4.35 5.80
C ILE A 60 3.19 -3.48 5.76
N HIS A 61 3.99 -3.50 6.81
CA HIS A 61 5.30 -2.83 6.85
C HIS A 61 6.43 -3.86 6.83
N GLY A 62 7.02 -4.09 5.65
CA GLY A 62 8.16 -4.99 5.44
C GLY A 62 9.51 -4.48 5.95
N ASN A 63 9.54 -3.39 6.72
CA ASN A 63 10.77 -2.74 7.19
C ASN A 63 11.29 -3.29 8.54
N GLY A 64 10.73 -4.38 9.05
CA GLY A 64 11.11 -5.00 10.32
C GLY A 64 10.43 -4.44 11.57
N ASN A 65 9.73 -3.31 11.46
CA ASN A 65 9.05 -2.67 12.60
C ASN A 65 7.66 -3.26 12.91
N GLU A 66 7.17 -4.20 12.09
CA GLU A 66 5.83 -4.79 12.22
C GLU A 66 5.84 -6.33 12.06
N PRO A 67 6.52 -7.08 12.94
CA PRO A 67 6.66 -8.54 12.79
C PRO A 67 5.32 -9.28 12.79
N LYS A 68 4.36 -8.82 13.61
CA LYS A 68 3.02 -9.44 13.70
C LYS A 68 2.25 -9.35 12.38
N GLY A 69 2.31 -8.22 11.68
CA GLY A 69 1.63 -8.04 10.39
C GLY A 69 2.18 -8.99 9.32
N ILE A 70 3.51 -9.16 9.30
CA ILE A 70 4.21 -10.08 8.40
C ILE A 70 3.83 -11.54 8.68
N GLU A 71 3.73 -11.95 9.94
CA GLU A 71 3.31 -13.31 10.29
C GLU A 71 1.89 -13.62 9.79
N ILE A 72 0.94 -12.69 10.00
CA ILE A 72 -0.44 -12.85 9.55
C ILE A 72 -0.51 -12.87 8.01
N ALA A 73 0.17 -11.94 7.34
CA ALA A 73 0.22 -11.89 5.88
C ALA A 73 0.81 -13.17 5.28
N SER A 74 1.86 -13.72 5.88
CA SER A 74 2.48 -14.98 5.45
C SER A 74 1.51 -16.16 5.52
N LYS A 75 0.62 -16.19 6.53
CA LYS A 75 -0.45 -17.21 6.62
C LYS A 75 -1.51 -17.00 5.55
N LEU A 76 -1.92 -15.75 5.28
CA LEU A 76 -2.89 -15.43 4.23
C LEU A 76 -2.36 -15.81 2.83
N ILE A 77 -1.10 -15.53 2.53
CA ILE A 77 -0.47 -15.85 1.24
C ILE A 77 -0.50 -17.37 0.96
N LYS A 78 -0.37 -18.19 2.01
CA LYS A 78 -0.41 -19.66 1.89
C LYS A 78 -1.81 -20.23 1.61
N ASN A 79 -2.89 -19.47 1.80
CA ASN A 79 -4.27 -19.96 1.77
C ASN A 79 -4.95 -20.00 0.38
N HIS A 80 -4.21 -20.24 -0.72
CA HIS A 80 -4.77 -20.26 -2.09
C HIS A 80 -5.61 -19.00 -2.45
N ILE A 81 -5.28 -17.85 -1.88
CA ILE A 81 -5.91 -16.57 -2.21
C ILE A 81 -5.28 -16.02 -3.51
N LYS A 82 -6.10 -15.52 -4.43
CA LYS A 82 -5.61 -14.78 -5.60
C LYS A 82 -5.22 -13.36 -5.18
N TRP A 83 -3.93 -13.06 -5.25
CA TRP A 83 -3.40 -11.71 -5.05
C TRP A 83 -3.34 -11.00 -6.40
N LEU A 84 -3.81 -9.75 -6.44
CA LEU A 84 -3.79 -8.92 -7.64
C LEU A 84 -2.85 -7.74 -7.42
N PRO A 85 -2.10 -7.32 -8.45
CA PRO A 85 -1.42 -6.03 -8.40
C PRO A 85 -2.45 -4.89 -8.42
N LEU A 86 -2.09 -3.71 -7.89
CA LEU A 86 -3.05 -2.61 -7.73
C LEU A 86 -3.71 -2.16 -9.03
N ASN A 87 -3.00 -2.24 -10.17
CA ASN A 87 -3.51 -1.87 -11.49
C ASN A 87 -4.52 -2.87 -12.07
N GLU A 88 -4.67 -4.06 -11.48
CA GLU A 88 -5.71 -5.03 -11.84
C GLU A 88 -6.84 -5.08 -10.80
N ALA A 89 -6.63 -4.47 -9.62
CA ALA A 89 -7.56 -4.51 -8.50
C ALA A 89 -8.44 -3.25 -8.36
N LEU A 90 -8.05 -2.15 -9.02
CA LEU A 90 -8.69 -0.83 -8.96
C LEU A 90 -9.34 -0.43 -10.28
#